data_AF-A0A967MW34-F1
#
_entry.id   AF-A0A967MW34-F1
#
_cell.length_a   1.000
_cell.length_b   1.000
_cell.length_c   1.000
_cell.angle_alpha   90.00
_cell.angle_beta   90.00
_cell.angle_gamma   90.00
#
_symmetry.space_group_name_H-M   'P 1'
#
loop_
_entity.id
_entity.type
_entity.pdbx_description
1 polymer ?
#
loop_
_entity_poly.entity_id
_entity_poly.type
_entity_poly.pdbx_seq_one_letter_code
_entity_poly.pdbx_strand_id
1 'polypeptide(L)' 'SPRLGDIPPARFIPLAEQSGRIRALGHWVLEHACAQAGAWVQQGRPLDVAVNIALEQLQDADFVPGVQG' A
#
# COMPACT_ATOMS: atom_id res chain seq x y z
N SER A 1 -14.73 3.60 21.60
CA SER A 1 -13.64 4.44 21.10
C SER A 1 -12.39 3.59 20.89
N PRO A 2 -11.63 3.72 19.78
CA PRO A 2 -10.35 3.02 19.63
C PRO A 2 -9.40 3.43 20.77
N ARG A 3 -8.74 2.45 21.40
CA ARG A 3 -7.95 2.71 22.62
C ARG A 3 -6.60 3.37 22.36
N LEU A 4 -6.06 3.23 21.15
CA LEU A 4 -4.69 3.64 20.81
C LEU A 4 -4.60 4.90 19.95
N GLY A 5 -5.74 5.46 19.51
CA GLY A 5 -5.75 6.55 18.53
C GLY A 5 -5.05 6.15 17.23
N ASP A 6 -4.45 7.13 16.56
CA ASP A 6 -3.63 6.90 15.37
C ASP A 6 -2.32 6.20 15.75
N ILE A 7 -2.05 5.08 15.09
CA ILE A 7 -0.84 4.29 15.34
C ILE A 7 0.18 4.63 14.24
N PRO A 8 1.37 5.13 14.60
CA PRO A 8 2.39 5.47 13.60
C PRO A 8 2.89 4.21 12.85
N PRO A 9 3.26 4.32 11.56
CA PRO A 9 3.77 3.20 10.77
C PRO A 9 4.93 2.45 11.43
N ALA A 10 5.84 3.17 12.08
CA ALA A 10 6.96 2.58 12.81
C ALA A 10 6.55 1.56 13.90
N ARG A 11 5.30 1.60 14.39
CA ARG A 11 4.80 0.63 15.37
C ARG A 11 4.19 -0.62 14.74
N PHE A 12 3.56 -0.53 13.57
CA PHE A 12 2.84 -1.65 12.97
C PHE A 12 3.54 -2.29 11.78
N ILE A 13 4.43 -1.58 11.07
CA ILE A 13 5.20 -2.15 9.95
C ILE A 13 6.03 -3.36 10.40
N PRO A 14 6.83 -3.29 11.49
CA PRO A 14 7.60 -4.45 11.94
C PRO A 14 6.72 -5.66 12.29
N LEU A 15 5.52 -5.42 12.82
CA LEU A 15 4.56 -6.48 13.13
C LEU A 15 3.97 -7.09 11.85
N ALA A 16 3.71 -6.27 10.83
CA ALA A 16 3.24 -6.75 9.53
C ALA A 16 4.31 -7.59 8.83
N GLU A 17 5.58 -7.21 8.91
CA GLU A 17 6.72 -7.97 8.40
C GLU A 17 6.86 -9.31 9.12
N GLN A 18 6.96 -9.30 10.46
CA GLN A 18 7.13 -10.51 11.28
C GLN A 18 5.97 -11.50 11.14
N SER A 19 4.75 -11.00 10.91
CA SER A 19 3.56 -11.85 10.71
C SER A 19 3.32 -12.26 9.26
N GLY A 20 4.16 -11.82 8.32
CA GLY A 20 3.97 -12.05 6.88
C GLY A 20 2.77 -11.32 6.27
N ARG A 21 2.13 -10.40 7.01
CA ARG A 21 1.00 -9.58 6.57
C ARG A 21 1.41 -8.37 5.73
N ILE A 22 2.71 -8.07 5.65
CA ILE A 22 3.22 -6.94 4.88
C ILE A 22 2.81 -7.01 3.40
N ARG A 23 2.72 -8.22 2.82
CA ARG A 23 2.22 -8.42 1.45
C ARG A 23 0.76 -7.99 1.28
N ALA A 24 -0.11 -8.44 2.18
CA ALA A 24 -1.54 -8.11 2.13
C ALA A 24 -1.76 -6.60 2.36
N LEU A 25 -1.00 -6.00 3.28
CA LEU A 25 -1.03 -4.56 3.51
C LEU A 25 -0.56 -3.79 2.26
N GLY A 26 0.54 -4.23 1.63
CA GLY A 26 1.06 -3.59 0.42
C GLY A 26 0.07 -3.67 -0.75
N HIS A 27 -0.60 -4.80 -0.95
CA HIS A 27 -1.65 -4.93 -1.97
C HIS A 27 -2.81 -3.97 -1.71
N TRP A 28 -3.32 -3.94 -0.47
CA TRP A 28 -4.38 -3.01 -0.09
C TRP A 28 -3.99 -1.54 -0.31
N VAL A 29 -2.76 -1.15 0.04
CA VAL A 29 -2.25 0.21 -0.20
C VAL A 29 -2.21 0.54 -1.70
N LEU A 30 -1.75 -0.39 -2.54
CA LEU A 30 -1.68 -0.20 -3.98
C LEU A 30 -3.08 0.00 -4.61
N GLU A 31 -4.05 -0.84 -4.26
CA GLU A 31 -5.43 -0.70 -4.73
C GLU A 31 -6.01 0.69 -4.39
N HIS A 32 -5.82 1.13 -3.14
CA HIS A 32 -6.33 2.42 -2.67
C HIS A 32 -5.59 3.59 -3.31
N ALA A 33 -4.28 3.48 -3.53
CA ALA A 33 -3.49 4.48 -4.22
C ALA A 33 -3.94 4.66 -5.67
N CYS A 34 -4.15 3.56 -6.42
CA CYS A 34 -4.67 3.58 -7.79
C CYS A 34 -6.07 4.19 -7.87
N ALA A 35 -6.98 3.76 -6.99
CA ALA A 35 -8.33 4.33 -6.92
C ALA A 35 -8.32 5.84 -6.63
N GLN A 36 -7.48 6.26 -5.68
CA GLN A 36 -7.36 7.68 -5.33
C GLN A 36 -6.71 8.51 -6.45
N ALA A 37 -5.70 7.98 -7.13
CA ALA A 37 -5.10 8.61 -8.30
C ALA A 37 -6.13 8.80 -9.42
N GLY A 38 -6.93 7.77 -9.71
CA GLY A 38 -8.03 7.85 -10.67
C GLY A 38 -9.05 8.94 -10.30
N ALA A 39 -9.42 9.04 -9.02
CA ALA A 39 -10.32 10.09 -8.54
C ALA A 39 -9.74 11.50 -8.75
N TRP A 40 -8.43 11.70 -8.54
CA TRP A 40 -7.79 12.99 -8.80
C TRP A 40 -7.75 13.33 -10.29
N VAL A 41 -7.51 12.35 -11.17
CA VAL A 41 -7.60 12.54 -12.62
C VAL A 41 -8.99 13.04 -13.02
N GLN A 42 -10.06 12.43 -12.51
CA GLN A 42 -11.44 12.87 -12.78
C GLN A 42 -11.75 14.28 -12.26
N GLN A 43 -11.02 14.73 -11.25
CA GLN A 43 -11.10 16.10 -10.72
C GLN A 43 -10.22 17.10 -11.49
N GLY A 44 -9.59 16.69 -12.60
CA GLY A 44 -8.68 17.53 -13.39
C GLY A 44 -7.32 17.74 -12.73
N ARG A 45 -6.91 16.83 -11.82
CA ARG A 45 -5.64 16.89 -11.07
C ARG A 45 -4.80 15.63 -11.33
N PRO A 46 -4.12 15.51 -12.48
CA PRO A 46 -3.26 14.37 -12.74
C PRO A 46 -1.99 14.47 -11.89
N LEU A 47 -2.00 13.82 -10.72
CA LEU A 47 -0.88 13.78 -9.78
C LEU A 47 -0.16 12.45 -9.88
N ASP A 48 1.17 12.50 -9.83
CA ASP A 48 2.00 11.31 -9.68
C ASP A 48 1.91 10.79 -8.25
N VAL A 49 1.74 9.47 -8.12
CA VAL A 49 1.66 8.78 -6.82
C VAL A 49 2.81 7.80 -6.70
N ALA A 50 3.64 7.99 -5.68
CA ALA A 50 4.68 7.05 -5.30
C ALA A 50 4.19 6.17 -4.14
N VAL A 51 4.26 4.85 -4.32
CA VAL A 51 3.95 3.88 -3.28
C VAL A 51 5.23 3.16 -2.87
N ASN A 52 5.52 3.16 -1.57
CA ASN A 52 6.64 2.40 -1.02
C ASN A 52 6.31 0.90 -1.04
N ILE A 53 7.26 0.09 -1.51
CA ILE A 53 7.11 -1.37 -1.63
C ILE A 53 8.08 -2.05 -0.66
N ALA A 54 7.62 -3.10 0.02
CA ALA A 54 8.46 -3.92 0.88
C ALA A 54 9.39 -4.82 0.05
N LEU A 55 10.58 -5.13 0.57
CA LEU A 55 11.57 -5.94 -0.15
C LEU A 55 11.02 -7.33 -0.50
N GLU A 56 10.21 -7.91 0.37
CA GLU A 56 9.58 -9.21 0.19
C GLU A 56 8.59 -9.23 -0.98
N GLN A 57 7.99 -8.10 -1.33
CA GLN A 57 7.11 -7.99 -2.50
C GLN A 57 7.92 -7.87 -3.80
N LEU A 58 9.10 -7.26 -3.77
CA LEU A 58 9.99 -7.21 -4.94
C LEU A 58 10.52 -8.61 -5.33
N GLN A 59 10.55 -9.53 -4.38
CA GLN A 59 10.95 -10.92 -4.60
C GLN A 59 9.78 -11.81 -5.08
N ASP A 60 8.55 -11.28 -5.05
CA ASP A 60 7.36 -11.99 -5.48
C ASP A 60 7.17 -11.84 -7.00
N ALA A 61 7.23 -12.96 -7.72
CA ALA A 61 7.11 -12.98 -9.17
C ALA A 61 5.72 -12.51 -9.65
N ASP A 62 4.70 -12.64 -8.80
CA ASP A 62 3.32 -12.24 -9.12
C ASP A 62 3.04 -10.77 -8.78
N PHE A 63 4.01 -10.08 -8.15
CA PHE A 63 3.83 -8.68 -7.75
C PHE A 63 3.60 -7.75 -8.95
N VAL A 64 4.47 -7.80 -9.97
CA VAL A 64 4.34 -6.94 -11.15
C VAL A 64 3.05 -7.23 -11.93
N PRO A 65 2.72 -8.51 -12.25
CA PRO A 65 1.43 -8.84 -12.87
C PRO A 65 0.22 -8.30 -12.09
N GLY A 66 0.26 -8.36 -10.76
CA GLY A 66 -0.83 -7.87 -9.90
C GLY A 66 -1.01 -6.35 -9.87
N VAL A 67 0.00 -5.57 -10.31
CA VAL A 67 -0.07 -4.09 -10.38
C VAL A 67 -0.60 -3.59 -11.73
N GLN A 68 -0.51 -4.42 -12.78
CA GLN A 68 -0.92 -4.05 -14.14
C GLN A 68 -2.42 -4.23 -14.43
N GLY A 69 -3.18 -4.76 -13.45
CA GLY A 69 -4.62 -5.04 -13.55
C GLY A 69 -5.54 -3.85 -13.31
#